data_AF-A0A8D8N1W3-F1
#
_entry.id   AF-A0A8D8N1W3-F1
#
_cell.length_a   1.000
_cell.length_b   1.000
_cell.length_c   1.000
_cell.angle_alpha   90.00
_cell.angle_beta   90.00
_cell.angle_gamma   90.00
#
_symmetry.space_group_name_H-M   'P 1'
#
loop_
_entity.id
_entity.type
_entity.pdbx_description
1 polymer ?
#
loop_
_entity_poly.entity_id
_entity_poly.type
_entity_poly.pdbx_seq_one_letter_code
_entity_poly.pdbx_strand_id
1 'polypeptide(L)'
;MLPQYERLVDPGGSDTTIVSGSPGTGRSAVRLRFGKLAVITVMFPVVGFLFCVVWSLLYNFEQANATHCLVYNFLPSLSAAIGNYQPQRFVWQFSVLVHAPPRYAIAFLYKNFHVGLLRKRSKGLAKLACLLNITELSSLVGLTMWTSISNYEIHKFCFSAFIISSLLYMVLLIVINRVTREGDLLTASERKSIRYKKRLFVANFCSIACAVYFFVRHNTYCEPGVYSLFALTR
;
A
#
# COMPACT_ATOMS: atom_id res chain seq x y z
N MET A 1 1.66 15.27 25.66
CA MET A 1 1.36 14.29 26.72
C MET A 1 1.18 12.92 26.08
N LEU A 2 2.13 12.01 26.24
CA LEU A 2 1.93 10.59 25.90
C LEU A 2 1.29 9.87 27.08
N PRO A 3 0.44 8.86 26.85
CA PRO A 3 -0.48 8.33 27.86
C PRO A 3 0.14 7.17 28.66
N GLN A 4 0.18 7.33 29.98
CA GLN A 4 -0.23 6.38 31.05
C GLN A 4 0.09 4.87 30.97
N TYR A 5 0.93 4.35 30.06
CA TYR A 5 1.24 2.91 30.04
C TYR A 5 2.42 2.51 30.96
N GLU A 6 3.17 3.49 31.47
CA GLU A 6 4.46 3.27 32.15
C GLU A 6 4.37 3.37 33.69
N ARG A 7 3.16 3.29 34.27
CA ARG A 7 2.93 3.57 35.70
C ARG A 7 2.42 2.39 36.55
N LEU A 8 2.52 1.15 36.07
CA LEU A 8 2.01 -0.03 36.80
C LEU A 8 3.06 -1.13 37.08
N VAL A 9 4.34 -0.77 37.16
CA VAL A 9 5.41 -1.68 37.60
C VAL A 9 6.23 -0.87 38.60
N ASP A 10 5.98 -0.99 39.91
CA ASP A 10 6.56 -1.96 40.86
C ASP A 10 5.94 -1.71 42.27
N PRO A 11 6.23 -2.46 43.38
CA PRO A 11 6.87 -3.78 43.55
C PRO A 11 6.10 -4.73 44.53
N GLY A 12 6.37 -6.04 44.46
CA GLY A 12 6.37 -6.99 45.61
C GLY A 12 5.06 -7.40 46.32
N GLY A 13 4.79 -8.72 46.35
CA GLY A 13 4.18 -9.36 47.53
C GLY A 13 2.92 -10.23 47.32
N SER A 14 3.12 -11.54 47.55
CA SER A 14 2.21 -12.55 48.12
C SER A 14 0.94 -13.02 47.37
N ASP A 15 0.99 -14.30 46.98
CA ASP A 15 -0.01 -15.37 47.12
C ASP A 15 -1.52 -15.05 46.98
N THR A 16 -2.20 -15.77 46.09
CA THR A 16 -3.14 -16.86 46.47
C THR A 16 -3.71 -17.52 45.20
N THR A 17 -3.39 -18.81 45.04
CA THR A 17 -4.04 -19.80 44.18
C THR A 17 -5.54 -19.93 44.43
N ILE A 18 -6.34 -20.25 43.41
CA ILE A 18 -7.27 -21.41 43.43
C ILE A 18 -7.61 -21.81 41.98
N VAL A 19 -7.36 -23.10 41.75
CA VAL A 19 -7.61 -23.98 40.60
C VAL A 19 -9.14 -24.24 40.52
N SER A 20 -9.78 -24.39 39.36
CA SER A 20 -10.05 -25.74 38.81
C SER A 20 -10.81 -25.75 37.48
N GLY A 21 -10.32 -26.58 36.54
CA GLY A 21 -11.12 -27.17 35.45
C GLY A 21 -10.40 -27.32 34.10
N SER A 22 -9.77 -28.49 33.86
CA SER A 22 -9.23 -28.98 32.57
C SER A 22 -10.21 -30.03 31.97
N PRO A 23 -10.05 -30.60 30.75
CA PRO A 23 -8.98 -30.43 29.76
C PRO A 23 -9.45 -30.32 28.27
N GLY A 24 -8.53 -29.94 27.37
CA GLY A 24 -8.58 -30.43 25.98
C GLY A 24 -8.95 -29.43 24.86
N THR A 25 -8.05 -28.51 24.53
CA THR A 25 -7.60 -28.24 23.15
C THR A 25 -6.53 -27.16 23.19
N GLY A 26 -5.29 -27.54 22.89
CA GLY A 26 -4.16 -26.62 22.84
C GLY A 26 -4.33 -25.59 21.73
N ARG A 27 -5.01 -24.48 22.02
CA ARG A 27 -4.82 -23.25 21.25
C ARG A 27 -3.47 -22.71 21.66
N SER A 28 -2.45 -23.05 20.87
CA SER A 28 -1.20 -22.30 20.84
C SER A 28 -1.53 -20.86 20.46
N ALA A 29 -1.85 -20.04 21.46
CA ALA A 29 -2.07 -18.62 21.30
C ALA A 29 -0.69 -17.99 21.09
N VAL A 30 -0.18 -18.09 19.86
CA VAL A 30 1.07 -17.44 19.47
C VAL A 30 0.84 -15.94 19.58
N ARG A 31 1.30 -15.34 20.68
CA ARG A 31 1.21 -13.91 20.93
C ARG A 31 2.29 -13.18 20.12
N LEU A 32 2.11 -13.14 18.80
CA LEU A 32 2.98 -12.39 17.89
C LEU A 32 2.78 -10.90 18.14
N ARG A 33 3.87 -10.18 18.41
CA ARG A 33 3.84 -8.70 18.48
C ARG A 33 3.36 -8.17 17.12
N PHE A 34 2.21 -7.51 17.11
CA PHE A 34 1.57 -6.94 15.90
C PHE A 34 2.54 -6.15 15.02
N GLY A 35 3.51 -5.44 15.64
CA GLY A 35 4.55 -4.71 14.92
C GLY A 35 5.47 -5.59 14.07
N LYS A 36 5.91 -6.76 14.55
CA LYS A 36 6.77 -7.67 13.76
C LYS A 36 6.01 -8.30 12.61
N LEU A 37 4.77 -8.73 12.85
CA LEU A 37 3.92 -9.28 11.82
C LEU A 37 3.62 -8.24 10.73
N ALA A 38 3.31 -7.00 11.10
CA ALA A 38 3.08 -5.92 10.16
C ALA A 38 4.31 -5.63 9.27
N VAL A 39 5.52 -5.61 9.85
CA VAL A 39 6.76 -5.41 9.07
C VAL A 39 6.98 -6.55 8.08
N ILE A 40 6.86 -7.81 8.53
CA ILE A 40 7.04 -8.98 7.66
C ILE A 40 6.02 -8.95 6.51
N THR A 41 4.76 -8.68 6.82
CA THR A 41 3.68 -8.58 5.84
C THR A 41 3.93 -7.47 4.82
N VAL A 42 4.47 -6.32 5.21
CA VAL A 42 4.78 -5.20 4.30
C VAL A 42 6.04 -5.45 3.46
N MET A 43 7.04 -6.16 4.00
CA MET A 43 8.27 -6.47 3.24
C MET A 43 8.02 -7.50 2.13
N PHE A 44 7.04 -8.38 2.31
CA PHE A 44 6.72 -9.45 1.37
C PHE A 44 6.41 -8.96 -0.07
N PRO A 45 5.48 -8.01 -0.30
CA PRO A 45 5.25 -7.46 -1.64
C PRO A 45 6.44 -6.67 -2.19
N VAL A 46 7.29 -6.07 -1.36
CA VAL A 46 8.51 -5.38 -1.82
C VAL A 46 9.51 -6.37 -2.39
N VAL A 47 9.74 -7.49 -1.70
CA VAL A 47 10.63 -8.56 -2.19
C VAL A 47 10.04 -9.21 -3.44
N GLY A 48 8.73 -9.50 -3.44
CA GLY A 48 8.04 -10.04 -4.61
C GLY A 48 8.14 -9.12 -5.83
N PHE A 49 7.98 -7.81 -5.63
CA PHE A 49 8.15 -6.81 -6.68
C PHE A 49 9.57 -6.80 -7.26
N LEU A 50 10.60 -6.73 -6.41
CA LEU A 50 11.99 -6.73 -6.85
C LEU A 50 12.35 -8.01 -7.62
N PHE A 51 11.87 -9.16 -7.15
CA PHE A 51 12.01 -10.43 -7.86
C PHE A 51 11.39 -10.37 -9.26
N CYS A 52 10.16 -9.86 -9.39
CA CYS A 52 9.48 -9.76 -10.69
C CYS A 52 10.24 -8.88 -11.69
N VAL A 53 10.79 -7.74 -11.23
CA VAL A 53 11.56 -6.82 -12.08
C VAL A 53 12.89 -7.45 -12.53
N VAL A 54 13.67 -7.97 -11.58
CA VAL A 54 14.98 -8.57 -11.88
C VAL A 54 14.83 -9.79 -12.78
N TRP A 55 13.87 -10.67 -12.49
CA TRP A 55 13.63 -11.86 -13.32
C TRP A 55 13.20 -11.49 -14.74
N SER A 56 12.36 -10.46 -14.90
CA SER A 56 11.93 -9.98 -16.20
C SER A 56 13.08 -9.38 -17.02
N LEU A 57 14.02 -8.68 -16.37
CA LEU A 57 15.20 -8.13 -17.02
C LEU A 57 16.23 -9.20 -17.43
N LEU A 58 16.35 -10.29 -16.66
CA LEU A 58 17.32 -11.35 -16.96
C LEU A 58 16.81 -12.35 -17.99
N TYR A 59 15.54 -12.77 -17.89
CA TYR A 59 15.00 -13.88 -18.67
C TYR A 59 14.01 -13.47 -19.76
N ASN A 60 13.31 -12.34 -19.60
CA ASN A 60 12.25 -11.90 -20.51
C ASN A 60 12.51 -10.50 -21.07
N PHE A 61 13.78 -10.11 -21.23
CA PHE A 61 14.16 -8.73 -21.57
C PHE A 61 13.47 -8.21 -22.83
N GLU A 62 13.58 -8.94 -23.95
CA GLU A 62 13.01 -8.51 -25.23
C GLU A 62 11.49 -8.42 -25.18
N GLN A 63 10.82 -9.43 -24.64
CA GLN A 63 9.36 -9.48 -24.60
C GLN A 63 8.78 -8.46 -23.62
N ALA A 64 9.44 -8.24 -22.47
CA ALA A 64 8.97 -7.29 -21.46
C ALA A 64 9.17 -5.83 -21.90
N ASN A 65 10.18 -5.57 -22.73
CA ASN A 65 10.50 -4.25 -23.30
C ASN A 65 9.83 -4.00 -24.67
N ALA A 66 9.20 -5.02 -25.26
CA ALA A 66 8.51 -4.90 -26.53
C ALA A 66 7.31 -3.96 -26.40
N THR A 67 7.31 -2.93 -27.25
CA THR A 67 6.18 -1.98 -27.39
C THR A 67 5.76 -1.92 -28.85
N HIS A 68 4.57 -1.36 -29.13
CA HIS A 68 4.08 -1.19 -30.49
C HIS A 68 5.03 -0.42 -31.42
N CYS A 69 5.87 0.45 -30.86
CA CYS A 69 6.88 1.22 -31.58
C CYS A 69 8.11 0.39 -32.00
N LEU A 70 8.30 -0.81 -31.44
CA LEU A 70 9.46 -1.68 -31.69
C LEU A 70 10.83 -0.98 -31.53
N VAL A 71 10.89 0.03 -30.66
CA VAL A 71 12.13 0.76 -30.34
C VAL A 71 12.83 0.19 -29.11
N TYR A 72 14.14 0.38 -29.03
CA TYR A 72 14.96 -0.08 -27.92
C TYR A 72 14.53 0.55 -26.60
N ASN A 73 14.33 -0.29 -25.58
CA ASN A 73 13.99 0.09 -24.21
C ASN A 73 14.79 -0.80 -23.25
N PHE A 74 15.24 -0.23 -22.14
CA PHE A 74 16.09 -0.94 -21.16
C PHE A 74 15.32 -1.41 -19.91
N LEU A 75 14.18 -0.78 -19.60
CA LEU A 75 13.35 -1.10 -18.45
C LEU A 75 11.88 -1.33 -18.88
N PRO A 76 11.28 -2.47 -18.47
CA PRO A 76 9.88 -2.77 -18.79
C PRO A 76 8.95 -2.04 -17.85
N SER A 77 7.70 -1.82 -18.27
CA SER A 77 6.69 -1.25 -17.36
C SER A 77 6.38 -2.19 -16.19
N LEU A 78 5.96 -1.62 -15.06
CA LEU A 78 5.59 -2.37 -13.86
C LEU A 78 4.54 -3.45 -14.15
N SER A 79 3.50 -3.11 -14.92
CA SER A 79 2.46 -4.07 -15.31
C SER A 79 3.00 -5.21 -16.17
N ALA A 80 3.97 -4.94 -17.05
CA ALA A 80 4.59 -5.96 -17.89
C ALA A 80 5.48 -6.91 -17.08
N ALA A 81 6.32 -6.36 -16.20
CA ALA A 81 7.22 -7.15 -15.35
C ALA A 81 6.48 -8.06 -14.36
N ILE A 82 5.31 -7.62 -13.89
CA ILE A 82 4.58 -8.28 -12.81
C ILE A 82 3.45 -9.19 -13.34
N GLY A 83 2.81 -8.80 -14.45
CA GLY A 83 1.56 -9.42 -14.90
C GLY A 83 1.70 -10.38 -16.07
N ASN A 84 2.71 -10.23 -16.93
CA ASN A 84 2.71 -10.89 -18.24
C ASN A 84 3.34 -12.28 -18.24
N TYR A 85 4.25 -12.58 -17.31
CA TYR A 85 5.09 -13.77 -17.36
C TYR A 85 4.96 -14.65 -16.11
N GLN A 86 5.13 -15.96 -16.31
CA GLN A 86 5.33 -16.92 -15.23
C GLN A 86 6.84 -17.17 -15.07
N PRO A 87 7.37 -17.27 -13.83
CA PRO A 87 6.66 -17.39 -12.54
C PRO A 87 6.31 -16.06 -11.84
N GLN A 88 6.70 -14.91 -12.38
CA GLN A 88 6.57 -13.57 -11.75
C GLN A 88 5.13 -13.29 -11.32
N ARG A 89 4.17 -13.57 -12.20
CA ARG A 89 2.73 -13.37 -11.92
C ARG A 89 2.27 -14.12 -10.68
N PHE A 90 2.67 -15.37 -10.50
CA PHE A 90 2.27 -16.17 -9.33
C PHE A 90 2.86 -15.61 -8.04
N VAL A 91 4.15 -15.25 -8.07
CA VAL A 91 4.83 -14.64 -6.91
C VAL A 91 4.16 -13.34 -6.51
N TRP A 92 3.81 -12.49 -7.48
CA TRP A 92 3.11 -11.24 -7.20
C TRP A 92 1.70 -11.43 -6.68
N GLN A 93 0.89 -12.28 -7.32
CA GLN A 93 -0.47 -12.57 -6.90
C GLN A 93 -0.51 -13.12 -5.47
N PHE A 94 0.38 -14.06 -5.15
CA PHE A 94 0.52 -14.58 -3.79
C PHE A 94 0.90 -13.48 -2.81
N SER A 95 1.85 -12.62 -3.19
CA SER A 95 2.29 -11.50 -2.34
C SER A 95 1.18 -10.51 -2.03
N VAL A 96 0.38 -10.13 -3.03
CA VAL A 96 -0.75 -9.23 -2.84
C VAL A 96 -1.87 -9.89 -2.05
N LEU A 97 -2.16 -11.18 -2.29
CA LEU A 97 -3.21 -11.90 -1.58
C LEU A 97 -2.90 -12.08 -0.09
N VAL A 98 -1.64 -12.34 0.27
CA VAL A 98 -1.21 -12.41 1.68
C VAL A 98 -1.28 -11.04 2.36
N HIS A 99 -0.94 -9.98 1.62
CA HIS A 99 -0.90 -8.62 2.14
C HIS A 99 -2.27 -7.93 2.23
N ALA A 100 -3.25 -8.33 1.40
CA ALA A 100 -4.54 -7.66 1.32
C ALA A 100 -5.42 -7.80 2.58
N PRO A 101 -5.64 -8.99 3.18
CA PRO A 101 -6.53 -9.14 4.33
C PRO A 101 -6.13 -8.30 5.55
N PRO A 102 -4.84 -8.22 5.96
CA PRO A 102 -4.41 -7.33 7.03
C PRO A 102 -4.70 -5.86 6.73
N ARG A 103 -4.56 -5.41 5.48
CA ARG A 103 -4.86 -4.02 5.09
C ARG A 103 -6.36 -3.73 5.14
N TYR A 104 -7.21 -4.66 4.69
CA TYR A 104 -8.65 -4.54 4.84
C TYR A 104 -9.04 -4.45 6.32
N ALA A 105 -8.50 -5.32 7.17
CA ALA A 105 -8.77 -5.31 8.62
C ALA A 105 -8.40 -3.97 9.28
N ILE A 106 -7.23 -3.41 8.95
CA ILE A 106 -6.78 -2.11 9.45
C ILE A 106 -7.74 -0.99 8.99
N ALA A 107 -8.20 -1.01 7.74
CA ALA A 107 -9.15 -0.01 7.22
C ALA A 107 -10.46 0.02 8.04
N PHE A 108 -11.01 -1.15 8.35
CA PHE A 108 -12.22 -1.27 9.17
C PHE A 108 -11.98 -0.87 10.63
N LEU A 109 -10.82 -1.20 11.20
CA LEU A 109 -10.46 -0.80 12.56
C LEU A 109 -10.38 0.73 12.70
N TYR A 110 -9.73 1.40 11.75
CA TYR A 110 -9.65 2.86 11.72
C TYR A 110 -11.03 3.51 11.59
N LYS A 111 -11.91 2.95 10.74
CA LYS A 111 -13.31 3.40 10.65
C LYS A 111 -14.02 3.30 12.00
N ASN A 112 -13.92 2.16 12.68
CA ASN A 112 -14.59 1.94 13.96
C ASN A 112 -14.04 2.86 15.07
N PHE A 113 -12.72 3.02 15.14
CA PHE A 113 -12.07 3.93 16.09
C PHE A 113 -12.51 5.39 15.88
N HIS A 114 -12.53 5.85 14.62
CA HIS A 114 -12.89 7.24 14.32
C HIS A 114 -14.38 7.54 14.50
N VAL A 115 -15.26 6.56 14.32
CA VAL A 115 -16.71 6.71 14.53
C VAL A 115 -17.08 6.84 16.01
N GLY A 116 -16.33 6.16 16.90
CA GLY A 116 -16.52 6.19 18.34
C GLY A 116 -15.97 7.45 19.03
N LEU A 117 -14.82 7.97 18.57
CA LEU A 117 -14.08 9.01 19.31
C LEU A 117 -14.22 10.43 18.76
N LEU A 118 -14.64 10.63 17.50
CA LEU A 118 -14.58 11.96 16.85
C LEU A 118 -15.94 12.66 16.66
N ARG A 119 -15.89 14.00 16.70
CA ARG A 119 -16.98 14.97 16.43
C ARG A 119 -17.68 14.69 15.09
N LYS A 120 -18.99 15.00 14.98
CA LYS A 120 -19.86 14.71 13.80
C LYS A 120 -19.20 14.99 12.43
N ARG A 121 -18.46 16.09 12.28
CA ARG A 121 -17.79 16.49 11.01
C ARG A 121 -16.63 15.56 10.60
N SER A 122 -15.94 14.95 11.55
CA SER A 122 -14.84 14.01 11.26
C SER A 122 -15.33 12.60 10.88
N LYS A 123 -16.58 12.25 11.22
CA LYS A 123 -17.17 10.94 10.87
C LYS A 123 -17.36 10.78 9.36
N GLY A 124 -17.73 11.85 8.65
CA GLY A 124 -17.85 11.83 7.19
C GLY A 124 -16.51 11.63 6.50
N LEU A 125 -15.47 12.34 6.94
CA LEU A 125 -14.11 12.21 6.41
C LEU A 125 -13.52 10.82 6.68
N ALA A 126 -13.75 10.25 7.87
CA ALA A 126 -13.28 8.90 8.19
C ALA A 126 -13.97 7.81 7.34
N LYS A 127 -15.27 7.95 7.06
CA LYS A 127 -16.00 7.05 6.15
C LYS A 127 -15.45 7.15 4.73
N LEU A 128 -15.21 8.36 4.23
CA LEU A 128 -14.63 8.58 2.90
C LEU A 128 -13.21 7.99 2.81
N ALA A 129 -12.38 8.15 3.85
CA ALA A 129 -11.04 7.57 3.90
C ALA A 129 -11.07 6.04 3.89
N CYS A 130 -12.01 5.44 4.61
CA CYS A 130 -12.23 4.00 4.57
C CYS A 130 -12.65 3.53 3.17
N LEU A 131 -13.57 4.25 2.51
CA LEU A 131 -14.03 3.92 1.17
C LEU A 131 -12.87 4.00 0.17
N LEU A 132 -12.09 5.08 0.18
CA LEU A 132 -10.94 5.25 -0.71
C LEU A 132 -9.87 4.19 -0.50
N ASN A 133 -9.59 3.79 0.75
CA ASN A 133 -8.62 2.72 1.05
C ASN A 133 -9.13 1.34 0.57
N ILE A 134 -10.43 1.07 0.72
CA ILE A 134 -11.04 -0.15 0.17
C ILE A 134 -10.96 -0.13 -1.36
N THR A 135 -11.30 0.99 -2.00
CA THR A 135 -11.23 1.13 -3.46
C THR A 135 -9.80 0.97 -3.97
N GLU A 136 -8.81 1.58 -3.31
CA GLU A 136 -7.39 1.44 -3.63
C GLU A 136 -6.96 -0.01 -3.56
N LEU A 137 -7.27 -0.69 -2.46
CA LEU A 137 -6.88 -2.09 -2.27
C LEU A 137 -7.59 -3.04 -3.25
N SER A 138 -8.89 -2.83 -3.49
CA SER A 138 -9.65 -3.61 -4.47
C SER A 138 -9.12 -3.39 -5.89
N SER A 139 -8.70 -2.16 -6.22
CA SER A 139 -8.10 -1.84 -7.52
C SER A 139 -6.73 -2.50 -7.67
N LEU A 140 -5.92 -2.55 -6.62
CA LEU A 140 -4.64 -3.26 -6.61
C LEU A 140 -4.84 -4.78 -6.82
N VAL A 141 -5.80 -5.39 -6.12
CA VAL A 141 -6.17 -6.80 -6.34
C VAL A 141 -6.67 -6.99 -7.77
N GLY A 142 -7.52 -6.10 -8.28
CA GLY A 142 -7.96 -6.12 -9.68
C GLY A 142 -6.80 -6.12 -10.68
N LEU A 143 -5.82 -5.24 -10.49
CA LEU A 143 -4.60 -5.19 -11.31
C LEU A 143 -3.80 -6.50 -11.29
N THR A 144 -3.83 -7.23 -10.17
CA THR A 144 -3.12 -8.52 -10.06
C THR A 144 -3.88 -9.67 -10.73
N MET A 145 -5.20 -9.59 -10.76
CA MET A 145 -6.05 -10.64 -11.35
C MET A 145 -6.18 -10.47 -12.87
N TRP A 146 -6.43 -9.24 -13.33
CA TRP A 146 -6.56 -8.88 -14.74
C TRP A 146 -5.28 -8.22 -15.27
N THR A 147 -4.57 -8.99 -16.08
CA THR A 147 -3.35 -8.55 -16.76
C THR A 147 -3.69 -7.73 -18.01
N SER A 148 -2.75 -6.89 -18.45
CA SER A 148 -2.91 -6.07 -19.66
C SER A 148 -3.12 -6.91 -20.93
N ILE A 149 -2.60 -8.13 -20.98
CA ILE A 149 -2.81 -9.07 -22.10
C ILE A 149 -4.21 -9.68 -22.04
N SER A 150 -4.68 -10.04 -20.84
CA SER A 150 -5.98 -10.71 -20.70
C SER A 150 -7.17 -9.81 -20.98
N ASN A 151 -7.19 -8.61 -20.40
CA ASN A 151 -8.31 -7.67 -20.50
C ASN A 151 -7.81 -6.24 -20.30
N TYR A 152 -7.41 -5.60 -21.39
CA TYR A 152 -6.80 -4.27 -21.34
C TYR A 152 -7.72 -3.20 -20.74
N GLU A 153 -9.03 -3.22 -21.06
CA GLU A 153 -9.99 -2.23 -20.57
C GLU A 153 -10.18 -2.31 -19.05
N ILE A 154 -10.36 -3.51 -18.50
CA ILE A 154 -10.45 -3.71 -17.04
C ILE A 154 -9.14 -3.31 -16.36
N HIS A 155 -8.00 -3.70 -16.95
CA HIS A 155 -6.68 -3.35 -16.41
C HIS A 155 -6.48 -1.83 -16.32
N LYS A 156 -6.80 -1.07 -17.38
CA LYS A 156 -6.75 0.40 -17.37
C LYS A 156 -7.68 0.99 -16.31
N PHE A 157 -8.89 0.47 -16.20
CA PHE A 157 -9.87 0.95 -15.23
C PHE A 157 -9.36 0.76 -13.80
N CYS A 158 -8.89 -0.44 -13.45
CA CYS A 158 -8.29 -0.73 -12.15
C CYS A 158 -7.02 0.11 -11.92
N PHE A 159 -6.19 0.32 -12.94
CA PHE A 159 -4.99 1.16 -12.84
C PHE A 159 -5.34 2.60 -12.49
N SER A 160 -6.29 3.18 -13.21
CA SER A 160 -6.73 4.56 -13.00
C SER A 160 -7.42 4.71 -11.64
N ALA A 161 -8.28 3.76 -11.27
CA ALA A 161 -8.94 3.75 -9.97
C ALA A 161 -7.92 3.67 -8.82
N PHE A 162 -6.87 2.86 -8.94
CA PHE A 162 -5.78 2.77 -7.96
C PHE A 162 -5.04 4.11 -7.78
N ILE A 163 -4.64 4.75 -8.87
CA ILE A 163 -3.93 6.04 -8.83
C ILE A 163 -4.81 7.15 -8.25
N ILE A 164 -6.05 7.29 -8.71
CA ILE A 164 -6.96 8.34 -8.24
C ILE A 164 -7.30 8.14 -6.76
N SER A 165 -7.67 6.91 -6.37
CA SER A 165 -8.05 6.63 -4.98
C SER A 165 -6.88 6.80 -4.01
N SER A 166 -5.65 6.40 -4.38
CA SER A 166 -4.46 6.59 -3.56
C SER A 166 -4.11 8.07 -3.36
N LEU A 167 -4.17 8.88 -4.42
CA LEU A 167 -3.95 10.33 -4.34
C LEU A 167 -5.01 11.00 -3.45
N LEU A 168 -6.29 10.70 -3.67
CA LEU A 168 -7.38 11.23 -2.85
C LEU A 168 -7.23 10.81 -1.38
N TYR A 169 -6.83 9.56 -1.12
CA TYR A 169 -6.59 9.05 0.23
C TYR A 169 -5.46 9.82 0.94
N MET A 170 -4.33 10.07 0.24
CA MET A 170 -3.22 10.85 0.80
C MET A 170 -3.63 12.28 1.15
N VAL A 171 -4.38 12.97 0.27
CA VAL A 171 -4.90 14.32 0.53
C VAL A 171 -5.84 14.30 1.73
N LEU A 172 -6.78 13.34 1.76
CA LEU A 172 -7.74 13.22 2.84
C LEU A 172 -7.07 12.95 4.19
N LEU A 173 -5.99 12.16 4.22
CA LEU A 173 -5.21 11.93 5.43
C LEU A 173 -4.53 13.22 5.93
N ILE A 174 -4.06 14.08 5.03
CA ILE A 174 -3.50 15.40 5.39
C ILE A 174 -4.60 16.31 5.94
N VAL A 175 -5.79 16.33 5.30
CA VAL A 175 -6.94 17.14 5.73
C VAL A 175 -7.45 16.68 7.09
N ILE A 176 -7.65 15.38 7.30
CA ILE A 176 -8.06 14.81 8.60
C ILE A 176 -7.06 15.20 9.68
N ASN A 177 -5.74 15.05 9.42
CA ASN A 177 -4.73 15.46 10.39
C ASN A 177 -4.76 16.97 10.69
N ARG A 178 -5.10 17.82 9.72
CA ARG A 178 -5.23 19.27 9.94
C ARG A 178 -6.45 19.60 10.79
N VAL A 179 -7.62 19.07 10.43
CA VAL A 179 -8.91 19.38 11.08
C VAL A 179 -9.00 18.79 12.49
N THR A 180 -8.47 17.58 12.71
CA THR A 180 -8.52 16.93 14.04
C THR A 180 -7.54 17.54 15.03
N ARG A 181 -6.45 18.19 14.56
CA ARG A 181 -5.31 18.60 15.40
C ARG A 181 -5.08 20.09 15.48
N GLU A 182 -6.04 20.89 15.02
CA GLU A 182 -5.98 22.36 15.04
C GLU A 182 -5.99 22.95 16.46
N GLY A 183 -6.28 22.14 17.50
CA GLY A 183 -6.31 22.57 18.90
C GLY A 183 -5.44 21.77 19.88
N ASP A 184 -4.57 20.88 19.41
CA ASP A 184 -3.80 19.96 20.26
C ASP A 184 -2.28 20.24 20.17
N LEU A 185 -1.57 20.19 21.30
CA LEU A 185 -0.11 20.40 21.34
C LEU A 185 0.62 19.22 20.67
N LEU A 186 0.87 19.35 19.36
CA LEU A 186 1.54 18.32 18.56
C LEU A 186 2.94 18.00 19.11
N THR A 187 3.21 16.71 19.32
CA THR A 187 4.54 16.21 19.67
C THR A 187 5.52 16.44 18.51
N ALA A 188 6.80 16.63 18.80
CA ALA A 188 7.84 16.86 17.78
C ALA A 188 7.91 15.74 16.71
N SER A 189 7.70 14.48 17.13
CA SER A 189 7.61 13.31 16.24
C SER A 189 6.45 13.40 15.24
N GLU A 190 5.31 13.93 15.67
CA GLU A 190 4.10 14.04 14.87
C GLU A 190 4.21 15.17 13.83
N ARG A 191 4.83 16.29 14.20
CA ARG A 191 5.16 17.37 13.24
C ARG A 191 6.11 16.86 12.15
N LYS A 192 7.07 16.01 12.52
CA LYS A 192 7.97 15.35 11.55
C LYS A 192 7.17 14.44 10.60
N SER A 193 6.25 13.62 11.14
CA SER A 193 5.37 12.74 10.35
C SER A 193 4.54 13.51 9.32
N ILE A 194 3.92 14.63 9.70
CA ILE A 194 3.12 15.46 8.78
C ILE A 194 3.98 16.05 7.66
N ARG A 195 5.20 16.53 7.96
CA ARG A 195 6.13 17.02 6.94
C ARG A 195 6.51 15.93 5.94
N TYR A 196 6.81 14.72 6.41
CA TYR A 196 7.07 13.59 5.52
C TYR A 196 5.86 13.24 4.66
N LYS A 197 4.65 13.16 5.23
CA LYS A 197 3.41 12.89 4.47
C LYS A 197 3.21 13.90 3.34
N LYS A 198 3.42 15.20 3.61
CA LYS A 198 3.32 16.25 2.58
C LYS A 198 4.40 16.12 1.51
N ARG A 199 5.65 15.88 1.89
CA ARG A 199 6.76 15.70 0.94
C ARG A 199 6.55 14.47 0.06
N LEU A 200 6.14 13.35 0.65
CA LEU A 200 5.81 12.12 -0.09
C LEU A 200 4.63 12.33 -1.03
N PHE A 201 3.61 13.08 -0.62
CA PHE A 201 2.50 13.43 -1.50
C PHE A 201 2.96 14.25 -2.72
N VAL A 202 3.75 15.31 -2.50
CA VAL A 202 4.27 16.14 -3.60
C VAL A 202 5.17 15.32 -4.52
N ALA A 203 6.08 14.52 -3.96
CA ALA A 203 6.95 13.65 -4.74
C ALA A 203 6.15 12.65 -5.59
N ASN A 204 5.16 11.97 -4.99
CA ASN A 204 4.28 11.03 -5.68
C ASN A 204 3.48 11.71 -6.81
N PHE A 205 2.92 12.89 -6.55
CA PHE A 205 2.18 13.66 -7.55
C PHE A 205 3.07 14.06 -8.73
N CYS A 206 4.27 14.60 -8.46
CA CYS A 206 5.25 14.92 -9.50
C CYS A 206 5.65 13.67 -10.30
N SER A 207 5.89 12.54 -9.63
CA SER A 207 6.21 11.26 -10.26
C SER A 207 5.13 10.82 -11.25
N ILE A 208 3.87 10.83 -10.81
CA ILE A 208 2.72 10.47 -11.64
C ILE A 208 2.59 11.41 -12.84
N ALA A 209 2.78 12.73 -12.65
CA ALA A 209 2.74 13.70 -13.74
C ALA A 209 3.83 13.43 -14.79
N CYS A 210 5.07 13.15 -14.35
CA CYS A 210 6.16 12.74 -15.22
C CYS A 210 5.86 11.44 -15.97
N ALA A 211 5.29 10.44 -15.29
CA ALA A 211 4.89 9.18 -15.92
C ALA A 211 3.83 9.40 -17.01
N VAL A 212 2.82 10.23 -16.76
CA VAL A 212 1.81 10.55 -17.78
C VAL A 212 2.45 11.25 -18.98
N TYR A 213 3.36 12.21 -18.74
CA TYR A 213 4.09 12.89 -19.80
C TYR A 213 4.90 11.92 -20.67
N PHE A 214 5.72 11.06 -20.07
CA PHE A 214 6.52 10.08 -20.81
C PHE A 214 5.66 9.04 -21.53
N PHE A 215 4.54 8.63 -20.96
CA PHE A 215 3.60 7.73 -21.63
C PHE A 215 3.01 8.32 -22.90
N VAL A 216 2.55 9.58 -22.84
CA VAL A 216 2.02 10.29 -24.02
C VAL A 216 3.13 10.49 -25.04
N ARG A 217 4.29 10.96 -24.61
CA ARG A 217 5.45 11.18 -25.48
C ARG A 217 5.87 9.91 -26.22
N HIS A 218 5.96 8.77 -25.52
CA HIS A 218 6.28 7.48 -26.13
C HIS A 218 5.25 7.07 -27.18
N ASN A 219 3.96 7.20 -26.88
CA ASN A 219 2.90 6.81 -27.81
C ASN A 219 2.74 7.76 -29.01
N THR A 220 3.21 9.01 -28.91
CA THR A 220 3.15 9.98 -30.01
C THR A 220 4.40 9.96 -30.89
N TYR A 221 5.59 9.88 -30.30
CA TYR A 221 6.86 10.07 -31.01
C TYR A 221 7.69 8.78 -31.15
N CYS A 222 7.35 7.70 -30.45
CA CYS A 222 8.06 6.43 -30.51
C CYS A 222 9.59 6.56 -30.32
N GLU A 223 10.04 7.48 -29.46
CA GLU A 223 11.47 7.70 -29.22
C GLU A 223 12.08 6.54 -28.38
N PRO A 224 13.32 6.10 -28.69
CA PRO A 224 13.98 5.03 -27.95
C PRO A 224 14.24 5.45 -26.49
N GLY A 225 14.01 4.54 -25.56
CA GLY A 225 14.26 4.73 -24.12
C GLY A 225 13.19 5.54 -23.36
N VAL A 226 12.25 6.20 -24.03
CA VAL A 226 11.20 7.00 -23.36
C VAL A 226 10.22 6.11 -22.59
N TYR A 227 9.93 4.91 -23.10
CA TYR A 227 9.12 3.93 -22.36
C TYR A 227 9.79 3.48 -21.05
N SER A 228 11.11 3.42 -21.01
CA SER A 228 11.85 3.07 -19.81
C SER A 228 11.88 4.22 -18.79
N LEU A 229 11.92 5.48 -19.24
CA LEU A 229 11.72 6.64 -18.36
C LEU A 229 10.31 6.67 -17.77
N PHE A 230 9.31 6.30 -18.56
CA PHE A 230 7.96 6.09 -18.06
C PHE A 230 7.89 5.00 -16.98
N ALA A 231 8.60 3.87 -17.16
CA ALA A 231 8.67 2.82 -16.17
C ALA A 231 9.38 3.26 -14.88
N LEU A 232 10.42 4.10 -14.97
CA LEU A 232 11.20 4.58 -13.84
C LEU A 232 10.48 5.66 -13.01
N THR A 233 9.62 6.45 -13.64
CA THR A 233 8.91 7.56 -12.99
C THR A 233 7.60 7.17 -12.30
N ARG A 234 7.28 5.86 -12.22
CA ARG A 234 6.14 5.34 -11.47
C ARG A 234 6.55 4.64 -10.20
#